data_AF-A0A5M3XVR4-F1
#
_entry.id   AF-A0A5M3XVR4-F1
#
_cell.length_a   1.000
_cell.length_b   1.000
_cell.length_c   1.000
_cell.angle_alpha   90.00
_cell.angle_beta   90.00
_cell.angle_gamma   90.00
#
_symmetry.space_group_name_H-M   'P 1'
#
loop_
_entity.id
_entity.type
_entity.pdbx_description
1 polymer ?
#
loop_
_entity_poly.entity_id
_entity_poly.type
_entity_poly.pdbx_seq_one_letter_code
_entity_poly.pdbx_strand_id
1 'polypeptide(L)'
;MDRQAARLREQLTYWAYVIGGVLGVSTSFVTGVHKYEFTDSPQIDQDAVGVGILFTGIGLILLLGGVVIRRRSKASWIIPGLFFVIGVLRLIWLFGLPPR
;
A
#
# COMPACT_ATOMS: atom_id res chain seq x y z
N MET A 1 -8.68 -27.43 -19.99
CA MET A 1 -8.93 -26.10 -19.40
C MET A 1 -8.87 -25.06 -20.50
N ASP A 2 -9.94 -24.30 -20.70
CA ASP A 2 -10.00 -23.26 -21.73
C ASP A 2 -8.93 -22.18 -21.51
N ARG A 3 -8.17 -21.88 -22.56
CA ARG A 3 -7.12 -20.84 -22.53
C ARG A 3 -7.68 -19.46 -22.14
N GLN A 4 -8.96 -19.21 -22.40
CA GLN A 4 -9.66 -18.00 -21.97
C GLN A 4 -9.87 -17.95 -20.45
N ALA A 5 -10.30 -19.06 -19.83
CA ALA A 5 -10.50 -19.14 -18.38
C ALA A 5 -9.18 -18.95 -17.61
N ALA A 6 -8.07 -19.48 -18.14
CA ALA A 6 -6.74 -19.29 -17.55
C ALA A 6 -6.31 -17.81 -17.57
N ARG A 7 -6.49 -17.11 -18.69
CA ARG A 7 -6.17 -15.67 -18.80
C ARG A 7 -7.04 -14.81 -17.89
N LEU A 8 -8.34 -15.13 -17.79
CA LEU A 8 -9.26 -14.43 -16.90
C LEU A 8 -8.84 -14.60 -15.43
N ARG A 9 -8.47 -15.82 -15.02
CA ARG A 9 -7.96 -16.08 -13.68
C ARG A 9 -6.71 -15.26 -13.37
N GLU A 10 -5.76 -15.17 -14.31
CA GLU A 10 -4.55 -14.36 -14.13
C GLU A 10 -4.86 -12.86 -13.98
N GLN A 11 -5.79 -12.33 -14.77
CA GLN A 11 -6.24 -10.94 -14.67
C GLN A 11 -6.97 -10.65 -13.36
N LEU A 12 -7.86 -11.54 -12.92
CA LEU A 12 -8.55 -11.40 -11.63
C LEU A 12 -7.57 -11.46 -10.47
N THR A 13 -6.64 -12.41 -10.50
CA THR A 13 -5.60 -12.52 -9.47
C THR A 13 -4.77 -11.25 -9.43
N TYR A 14 -4.31 -10.76 -10.59
CA TYR A 14 -3.58 -9.50 -10.71
C TYR A 14 -4.32 -8.33 -10.04
N TRP A 15 -5.59 -8.11 -10.41
CA TRP A 15 -6.37 -7.00 -9.87
C TRP A 15 -6.70 -7.17 -8.40
N ALA A 16 -6.85 -8.39 -7.89
CA ALA A 16 -7.01 -8.63 -6.45
C ALA A 16 -5.79 -8.15 -5.66
N TYR A 17 -4.58 -8.44 -6.15
CA TYR A 17 -3.33 -7.93 -5.56
C TYR A 17 -3.22 -6.41 -5.66
N VAL A 18 -3.53 -5.84 -6.82
CA VAL A 18 -3.45 -4.38 -7.03
C VAL A 18 -4.44 -3.65 -6.11
N ILE A 19 -5.70 -4.08 -6.08
CA ILE A 19 -6.74 -3.45 -5.24
C ILE A 19 -6.40 -3.59 -3.76
N GLY A 20 -6.00 -4.79 -3.31
CA GLY A 20 -5.59 -5.00 -1.92
C GLY A 20 -4.39 -4.14 -1.54
N GLY A 21 -3.41 -4.01 -2.45
CA GLY A 21 -2.23 -3.18 -2.26
C GLY A 21 -2.55 -1.69 -2.17
N VAL A 22 -3.39 -1.20 -3.09
CA VAL A 22 -3.90 0.18 -3.12
C VAL A 22 -4.67 0.51 -1.84
N LEU A 23 -5.55 -0.39 -1.40
CA LEU A 23 -6.30 -0.21 -0.16
C LEU A 23 -5.37 -0.14 1.05
N GLY A 24 -4.42 -1.07 1.19
CA GLY A 24 -3.45 -1.06 2.30
C GLY A 24 -2.66 0.25 2.38
N VAL A 25 -2.14 0.73 1.25
CA VAL A 25 -1.45 2.02 1.19
C VAL A 25 -2.40 3.17 1.55
N SER A 26 -3.62 3.19 1.01
CA SER A 26 -4.58 4.28 1.22
C SER A 26 -5.07 4.37 2.67
N THR A 27 -5.32 3.23 3.31
CA THR A 27 -5.74 3.17 4.72
C THR A 27 -4.69 3.80 5.64
N SER A 28 -3.39 3.67 5.31
CA SER A 28 -2.32 4.29 6.10
C SER A 28 -2.34 5.83 6.13
N PHE A 29 -2.99 6.47 5.15
CA PHE A 29 -3.18 7.93 5.13
C PHE A 29 -4.37 8.35 5.98
N VAL A 30 -5.36 7.47 6.11
CA VAL A 30 -6.55 7.70 6.95
C VAL A 30 -6.23 7.43 8.42
N THR A 31 -5.32 6.50 8.72
CA THR A 31 -4.82 6.30 10.09
C THR A 31 -4.18 7.59 10.57
N GLY A 32 -4.85 8.24 11.51
CA GLY A 32 -4.69 9.64 11.90
C GLY A 32 -3.38 9.92 12.63
N VAL A 33 -2.26 9.83 11.91
CA VAL A 33 -0.96 10.38 12.33
C VAL A 33 -1.03 11.91 12.17
N HIS A 34 -1.94 12.56 12.91
CA HIS A 34 -2.06 14.00 12.95
C HIS A 34 -1.35 14.51 14.21
N LYS A 35 -0.45 15.46 13.99
CA LYS A 35 0.06 16.34 15.03
C LYS A 35 -1.15 17.14 15.50
N TYR A 36 -1.70 16.87 16.69
CA TYR A 36 -2.78 17.70 17.23
C TYR A 36 -2.25 19.14 17.37
N GLU A 37 -2.74 20.07 16.54
CA GLU A 37 -2.30 21.47 16.55
C GLU A 37 -2.74 22.23 17.82
N PHE A 38 -3.64 21.66 18.61
CA PHE A 38 -4.27 22.30 19.77
C PHE A 38 -3.63 21.98 21.13
N THR A 39 -2.53 21.23 21.16
CA THR A 39 -1.80 20.91 22.39
C THR A 39 -0.34 21.30 22.26
N ASP A 40 0.21 21.99 23.27
CA ASP A 40 1.60 22.47 23.35
C ASP A 40 2.68 21.36 23.28
N SER A 41 2.26 20.10 23.12
CA SER A 41 3.11 18.98 22.78
C SER A 41 2.52 18.27 21.56
N PRO A 42 3.25 18.17 20.44
CA PRO A 42 2.82 17.33 19.34
C PRO A 42 2.88 15.87 19.75
N GLN A 43 1.78 15.35 20.28
CA GLN A 43 1.66 13.94 20.64
C GLN A 43 1.42 13.14 19.37
N ILE A 44 2.51 12.64 18.79
CA ILE A 44 2.47 11.63 17.76
C ILE A 44 2.03 10.33 18.43
N ASP A 45 0.85 9.83 18.06
CA ASP A 45 0.41 8.50 18.46
C ASP A 45 1.29 7.44 17.78
N GLN A 46 2.22 6.88 18.53
CA GLN A 46 3.19 5.89 18.06
C GLN A 46 2.50 4.58 17.66
N ASP A 47 1.34 4.25 18.24
CA ASP A 47 0.59 3.05 17.86
C ASP A 47 -0.08 3.26 16.50
N ALA A 48 -0.62 4.46 16.25
CA ALA A 48 -1.12 4.84 14.92
C ALA A 48 -0.02 4.86 13.85
N VAL A 49 1.21 5.30 14.21
CA VAL A 49 2.38 5.21 13.32
C VAL A 49 2.71 3.76 13.00
N GLY A 50 2.77 2.89 14.00
CA GLY A 50 3.03 1.45 13.82
C GLY A 50 1.98 0.77 12.93
N VAL A 51 0.70 1.08 13.14
CA VAL A 51 -0.41 0.61 12.31
C VAL A 51 -0.28 1.12 10.87
N GLY A 52 0.09 2.38 10.68
CA GLY A 52 0.36 2.97 9.36
C GLY A 52 1.51 2.26 8.63
N ILE A 53 2.60 1.94 9.33
CA ILE A 53 3.75 1.18 8.78
C ILE A 53 3.30 -0.22 8.35
N LEU A 54 2.54 -0.92 9.19
CA LEU A 54 2.03 -2.27 8.90
C LEU A 54 1.12 -2.28 7.66
N PHE A 55 0.12 -1.40 7.60
CA PHE A 55 -0.79 -1.34 6.46
C PHE A 55 -0.07 -0.95 5.16
N THR A 56 0.85 0.02 5.23
CA THR A 56 1.64 0.41 4.06
C THR A 56 2.55 -0.73 3.60
N GLY A 57 3.22 -1.41 4.53
CA GLY A 57 4.10 -2.56 4.24
C GLY A 57 3.35 -3.72 3.58
N ILE A 58 2.20 -4.11 4.14
CA ILE A 58 1.32 -5.12 3.53
C ILE A 58 0.87 -4.67 2.14
N GLY A 59 0.48 -3.39 2.01
CA GLY A 59 0.07 -2.79 0.74
C GLY A 59 1.16 -2.92 -0.34
N LEU A 60 2.40 -2.57 -0.01
CA LEU A 60 3.56 -2.68 -0.91
C LEU A 60 3.87 -4.14 -1.30
N ILE A 61 3.77 -5.08 -0.36
CA ILE A 61 3.97 -6.52 -0.63
C ILE A 61 2.91 -7.01 -1.62
N LEU A 62 1.64 -6.61 -1.44
CA LEU A 62 0.57 -6.97 -2.36
C LEU A 62 0.78 -6.37 -3.76
N LEU A 63 1.20 -5.10 -3.85
CA LEU A 63 1.55 -4.47 -5.12
C LEU A 63 2.70 -5.23 -5.82
N LEU A 64 3.75 -5.63 -5.09
CA LEU A 64 4.83 -6.47 -5.61
C LEU A 64 4.33 -7.84 -6.10
N GLY A 65 3.40 -8.47 -5.37
CA GLY A 65 2.72 -9.68 -5.83
C GLY A 65 2.01 -9.48 -7.17
N GLY A 66 1.30 -8.36 -7.32
CA GLY A 66 0.68 -7.95 -8.57
C GLY A 66 1.69 -7.79 -9.71
N VAL A 67 2.85 -7.18 -9.45
CA VAL A 67 3.97 -7.05 -10.41
C VAL A 67 4.46 -8.41 -10.91
N VAL A 68 4.61 -9.39 -10.01
CA VAL A 68 5.06 -10.74 -10.36
C VAL A 68 4.05 -11.43 -11.28
N ILE A 69 2.76 -11.30 -10.98
CA ILE A 69 1.68 -11.89 -11.80
C ILE A 69 1.55 -11.20 -13.15
N ARG A 70 1.74 -9.87 -13.20
CA ARG A 70 1.73 -9.08 -14.45
C ARG A 70 2.79 -9.54 -15.45
N ARG A 71 3.90 -10.15 -15.02
CA ARG A 71 4.87 -10.73 -15.98
C ARG A 71 4.21 -11.74 -16.93
N ARG A 72 3.06 -12.30 -16.54
CA ARG A 72 2.25 -13.25 -17.34
C ARG A 72 1.06 -12.59 -18.04
N SER A 73 0.50 -11.52 -17.47
CA SER A 73 -0.64 -10.78 -18.05
C SER A 73 -0.21 -9.36 -18.45
N LYS A 74 -0.39 -8.96 -19.71
CA LYS A 74 -0.05 -7.60 -20.22
C LYS A 74 -0.90 -6.46 -19.61
N ALA A 75 -1.35 -6.59 -18.36
CA ALA A 75 -2.15 -5.61 -17.63
C ALA A 75 -1.38 -4.30 -17.37
N SER A 76 -2.11 -3.22 -17.07
CA SER A 76 -1.54 -1.88 -16.89
C SER A 76 -0.69 -1.76 -15.63
N TRP A 77 0.53 -1.21 -15.75
CA TRP A 77 1.43 -0.95 -14.61
C TRP A 77 1.15 0.36 -13.87
N ILE A 78 0.40 1.27 -14.49
CA ILE A 78 0.36 2.67 -14.05
C ILE A 78 -0.13 2.77 -12.61
N ILE A 79 -1.24 2.09 -12.29
CA ILE A 79 -1.85 2.11 -10.96
C ILE A 79 -0.93 1.47 -9.91
N PRO A 80 -0.47 0.21 -10.03
CA PRO A 80 0.40 -0.37 -9.01
C PRO A 80 1.73 0.36 -8.88
N GLY A 81 2.31 0.85 -9.99
CA GLY A 81 3.55 1.63 -9.96
C GLY A 81 3.39 2.94 -9.17
N LEU A 82 2.32 3.69 -9.45
CA LEU A 82 2.03 4.94 -8.74
C LEU A 82 1.83 4.71 -7.24
N PHE A 83 0.99 3.73 -6.86
CA PHE A 83 0.74 3.43 -5.45
C PHE A 83 1.94 2.82 -4.73
N PHE A 84 2.82 2.14 -5.46
CA PHE A 84 4.09 1.66 -4.90
C PHE A 84 4.98 2.82 -4.50
N VAL A 85 5.14 3.82 -5.38
CA VAL A 85 5.92 5.04 -5.07
C VAL A 85 5.28 5.80 -3.90
N ILE A 86 3.95 5.97 -3.90
CA ILE A 86 3.22 6.62 -2.80
C ILE A 86 3.47 5.88 -1.48
N GLY A 87 3.37 4.54 -1.47
CA GLY A 87 3.59 3.74 -0.27
C GLY A 87 5.03 3.80 0.24
N VAL A 88 6.03 3.81 -0.66
CA VAL A 88 7.44 3.99 -0.28
C VAL A 88 7.67 5.36 0.36
N LEU A 89 7.16 6.43 -0.24
CA LEU A 89 7.24 7.79 0.33
C LEU A 89 6.54 7.86 1.70
N ARG A 90 5.40 7.19 1.84
CA ARG A 90 4.67 7.13 3.12
C ARG A 90 5.47 6.41 4.20
N LEU A 91 6.12 5.29 3.89
CA LEU A 91 6.98 4.59 4.85
C LEU A 91 8.16 5.46 5.27
N ILE A 92 8.83 6.12 4.33
CA ILE A 92 9.96 7.02 4.64
C ILE A 92 9.50 8.13 5.59
N TRP A 93 8.33 8.72 5.32
CA TRP A 93 7.76 9.74 6.20
C TRP A 93 7.44 9.19 7.60
N LEU A 94 6.83 8.01 7.71
CA LEU A 94 6.48 7.39 9.00
C LEU A 94 7.72 7.03 9.83
N PHE A 95 8.79 6.52 9.20
CA PHE A 95 10.07 6.23 9.86
C PHE A 95 10.88 7.48 10.23
N GLY A 96 10.63 8.60 9.55
CA GLY A 96 11.27 9.89 9.84
C GLY A 96 10.64 10.64 11.02
N LEU A 97 9.53 10.15 11.58
CA LEU A 97 8.92 10.75 12.77
C LEU A 97 9.80 10.48 14.01
N PRO A 98 9.93 11.45 14.93
CA PRO A 98 10.76 11.28 16.10
C PRO A 98 10.30 10.08 16.93
N PRO A 99 11.24 9.21 17.36
CA PRO A 99 10.93 8.15 18.31
C PRO A 99 10.56 8.74 19.67
N ARG A 100 9.89 7.92 20.50
CA ARG A 100 9.45 8.25 21.87
C ARG A 100 10.49 9.02 22.68
#